data_AF-A0ABD4ZC39-F1
#
_entry.id   AF-A0ABD4ZC39-F1
#
_cell.length_a   1.000
_cell.length_b   1.000
_cell.length_c   1.000
_cell.angle_alpha   90.00
_cell.angle_beta   90.00
_cell.angle_gamma   90.00
#
_symmetry.space_group_name_H-M   'P 1'
#
loop_
_entity.id
_entity.type
_entity.pdbx_description
1 polymer ?
#
loop_
_entity_poly.entity_id
_entity_poly.type
_entity_poly.pdbx_seq_one_letter_code
_entity_poly.pdbx_strand_id
1 'polypeptide(L)'
;ISYKAVVDGVSALIGEHCEIVLHSLEDIEHSAICIANGHNTNRQVGSPITDLALKSLRNMQSESVSKPYFTRAKGNVLMKSVTIAIRNS
;
A
#
# COMPACT_ATOMS: atom_id res chain seq x y z
N ILE A 1 7.99 -7.98 14.98
CA ILE A 1 7.50 -8.80 13.84
C ILE A 1 7.72 -7.98 12.57
N SER A 2 8.35 -8.55 11.54
CA SER A 2 8.59 -7.82 10.28
C SER A 2 7.42 -8.06 9.31
N TYR A 3 6.72 -6.99 8.92
CA TYR A 3 5.65 -7.07 7.91
C TYR A 3 6.18 -7.34 6.49
N LYS A 4 7.50 -7.33 6.28
CA LYS A 4 8.12 -7.73 5.02
C LYS A 4 7.73 -9.15 4.61
N ALA A 5 7.71 -10.10 5.55
CA ALA A 5 7.32 -11.48 5.26
C ALA A 5 5.87 -11.59 4.77
N VAL A 6 4.98 -10.70 5.25
CA VAL A 6 3.60 -10.62 4.77
C VAL A 6 3.55 -10.11 3.34
N VAL A 7 4.33 -9.06 3.02
CA VAL A 7 4.44 -8.55 1.64
C VAL A 7 4.91 -9.64 0.69
N ASP A 8 5.99 -10.34 1.05
CA ASP A 8 6.58 -11.41 0.24
C ASP A 8 5.58 -12.57 0.05
N GLY A 9 4.93 -13.03 1.12
CA GLY A 9 3.96 -14.13 1.08
C GLY A 9 2.69 -13.81 0.30
N VAL A 10 2.15 -12.59 0.46
CA VAL A 10 0.97 -12.14 -0.28
C VAL A 10 1.31 -12.01 -1.77
N SER A 11 2.48 -11.47 -2.11
CA SER A 11 2.95 -11.38 -3.49
C SER A 11 3.10 -12.76 -4.14
N ALA A 12 3.68 -13.72 -3.41
CA ALA A 12 3.85 -15.08 -3.91
C ALA A 12 2.51 -15.77 -4.20
N LEU A 13 1.45 -15.44 -3.44
CA LEU A 13 0.11 -15.99 -3.62
C LEU A 13 -0.62 -15.37 -4.83
N ILE A 14 -0.58 -14.04 -4.96
CA ILE A 14 -1.39 -13.31 -5.96
C ILE A 14 -0.69 -13.12 -7.31
N GLY A 15 0.63 -13.27 -7.34
CA GLY A 15 1.45 -13.09 -8.55
C GLY A 15 1.80 -11.62 -8.83
N GLU A 16 2.45 -11.40 -9.98
CA GLU A 16 3.12 -10.14 -10.32
C GLU A 16 2.16 -8.99 -10.70
N HIS A 17 0.91 -9.31 -11.03
CA HIS A 17 -0.07 -8.33 -11.49
C HIS A 17 -0.65 -7.43 -10.39
N CYS A 18 -0.35 -7.72 -9.13
CA CYS A 18 -0.83 -6.94 -8.00
C CYS A 18 0.35 -6.34 -7.23
N GLU A 19 0.36 -5.02 -7.12
CA GLU A 19 1.35 -4.29 -6.33
C GLU A 19 0.97 -4.30 -4.85
N ILE A 20 1.94 -4.61 -3.99
CA ILE A 20 1.81 -4.53 -2.53
C ILE A 20 2.85 -3.55 -2.03
N VAL A 21 2.41 -2.58 -1.23
CA VAL A 21 3.27 -1.54 -0.67
C VAL A 21 3.08 -1.48 0.82
N LEU A 22 4.17 -1.68 1.56
CA LEU A 22 4.23 -1.45 2.99
C LEU A 22 4.74 -0.04 3.25
N HIS A 23 3.92 0.76 3.95
CA HIS A 23 4.26 2.11 4.34
C HIS A 23 4.61 2.19 5.84
N SER A 24 5.72 2.84 6.19
CA SER A 24 5.91 3.45 7.52
C SER A 24 5.28 4.84 7.53
N LEU A 25 4.63 5.23 8.62
CA LEU A 25 4.05 6.57 8.77
C LEU A 25 4.96 7.54 9.54
N GLU A 26 6.19 7.12 9.87
CA GLU A 26 7.19 7.94 10.57
C GLU A 26 7.74 9.06 9.68
N ASP A 27 7.90 8.79 8.37
CA ASP A 27 8.23 9.76 7.34
C ASP A 27 7.27 9.55 6.15
N ILE A 28 6.31 10.45 5.99
CA ILE A 28 5.27 10.33 4.95
C ILE A 28 5.83 10.50 3.53
N GLU A 29 6.89 11.28 3.37
CA GLU A 29 7.51 11.57 2.07
C GLU A 29 8.36 10.38 1.59
N HIS A 30 8.91 9.59 2.52
CA HIS A 30 9.68 8.36 2.24
C HIS A 30 9.03 7.09 2.81
N SER A 31 7.70 7.10 2.88
CA SER A 31 6.96 6.08 3.62
C SER A 31 7.06 4.67 3.06
N ALA A 32 7.23 4.46 1.76
CA ALA A 32 7.28 3.12 1.19
C ALA A 32 8.57 2.38 1.58
N ILE A 33 8.51 1.51 2.60
CA ILE A 33 9.67 0.79 3.14
C ILE A 33 9.86 -0.60 2.53
N CYS A 34 8.83 -1.17 1.92
CA CYS A 34 8.90 -2.44 1.21
C CYS A 34 7.84 -2.47 0.11
N ILE A 35 8.21 -3.00 -1.06
CA ILE A 35 7.34 -3.07 -2.23
C ILE A 35 7.51 -4.42 -2.91
N ALA A 36 6.39 -5.06 -3.21
CA ALA A 36 6.33 -6.13 -4.20
C ALA A 36 5.61 -5.63 -5.45
N ASN A 37 6.13 -5.99 -6.62
CA ASN A 37 5.55 -5.65 -7.93
C ASN A 37 5.34 -4.15 -8.20
N GLY A 38 6.28 -3.31 -7.73
CA GLY A 38 6.25 -1.85 -7.91
C GLY A 38 6.28 -1.37 -9.37
N HIS A 39 6.59 -2.26 -10.31
CA HIS A 39 6.57 -1.98 -11.75
C HIS A 39 5.16 -1.61 -12.26
N ASN A 40 4.10 -2.04 -11.56
CA ASN A 40 2.72 -1.72 -11.94
C ASN A 40 2.39 -0.22 -11.83
N THR A 41 3.03 0.50 -10.90
CA THR A 41 2.84 1.95 -10.74
C THR A 41 4.14 2.76 -10.87
N ASN A 42 5.27 2.10 -11.14
CA ASN A 42 6.62 2.65 -11.09
C ASN A 42 7.02 3.19 -9.71
N ARG A 43 6.51 2.57 -8.65
CA ARG A 43 6.86 2.91 -7.27
C ARG A 43 8.15 2.20 -6.87
N GLN A 44 9.00 2.91 -6.13
CA GLN A 44 10.24 2.38 -5.55
C GLN A 44 10.26 2.61 -4.04
N VAL A 45 11.11 1.86 -3.32
CA VAL A 45 11.33 2.11 -1.89
C VAL A 45 11.74 3.57 -1.69
N GLY A 46 11.15 4.23 -0.68
CA GLY A 46 11.26 5.67 -0.44
C GLY A 46 10.24 6.51 -1.21
N SER A 47 9.32 5.92 -1.97
CA SER A 47 8.21 6.69 -2.55
C SER A 47 7.23 7.18 -1.48
N PRO A 48 6.60 8.35 -1.67
CA PRO A 48 5.64 8.89 -0.72
C PRO A 48 4.33 8.08 -0.69
N ILE A 49 3.62 8.20 0.43
CA ILE A 49 2.25 7.71 0.55
C ILE A 49 1.34 8.69 -0.17
N THR A 50 0.27 8.20 -0.77
CA THR A 50 -0.67 9.09 -1.48
C THR A 50 -1.61 9.79 -0.50
N ASP A 51 -2.04 11.01 -0.86
CA ASP A 51 -3.09 11.73 -0.12
C ASP A 51 -4.36 10.89 0.06
N LEU A 52 -4.70 10.08 -0.94
CA LEU A 52 -5.86 9.19 -0.88
C LEU A 52 -5.70 8.10 0.18
N ALA A 53 -4.52 7.47 0.24
CA ALA A 53 -4.23 6.47 1.27
C ALA A 53 -4.21 7.10 2.67
N LEU A 54 -3.61 8.29 2.82
CA LEU A 54 -3.65 9.06 4.08
C LEU A 54 -5.07 9.41 4.51
N LYS A 55 -5.92 9.87 3.59
CA LYS A 55 -7.35 10.14 3.85
C LYS A 55 -8.08 8.86 4.24
N SER A 56 -7.83 7.74 3.56
CA SER A 56 -8.41 6.45 3.91
C SER A 56 -8.03 6.05 5.33
N LEU A 57 -6.75 6.14 5.70
CA LEU A 57 -6.27 5.82 7.05
C LEU A 57 -6.90 6.69 8.14
N ARG A 58 -7.10 7.99 7.88
CA ARG A 58 -7.79 8.90 8.81
C ARG A 58 -9.26 8.55 9.03
N ASN A 59 -9.92 8.05 7.98
CA ASN A 59 -11.33 7.64 8.05
C ASN A 59 -11.52 6.27 8.69
N MET A 60 -10.47 5.45 8.75
CA MET A 60 -10.44 4.13 9.37
C MET A 60 -10.24 4.25 10.88
N GLN A 61 -11.29 4.65 11.61
CA GLN A 61 -11.21 4.88 13.07
C GLN A 61 -11.04 3.56 13.83
N SER A 62 -11.97 2.61 13.65
CA SER A 62 -11.94 1.29 14.29
C SER A 62 -11.68 0.16 13.30
N GLU A 63 -11.95 0.38 12.01
CA GLU A 63 -11.74 -0.60 10.96
C GLU A 63 -10.25 -0.70 10.60
N SER A 64 -9.75 -1.92 10.49
CA SER A 64 -8.36 -2.18 10.07
C SER A 64 -8.24 -2.35 8.55
N VAL A 65 -9.34 -2.48 7.82
CA VAL A 65 -9.33 -2.66 6.36
C VAL A 65 -10.32 -1.71 5.70
N SER A 66 -9.88 -0.99 4.68
CA SER A 66 -10.76 -0.11 3.90
C SER A 66 -11.74 -0.93 3.06
N LYS A 67 -12.88 -0.34 2.69
CA LYS A 67 -13.67 -0.86 1.56
C LYS A 67 -12.81 -0.81 0.29
N PRO A 68 -12.98 -1.73 -0.68
CA PRO A 68 -12.30 -1.63 -1.96
C PRO A 68 -12.64 -0.32 -2.68
N TYR A 69 -11.63 0.32 -3.25
CA TYR A 69 -11.78 1.57 -4.00
C TYR A 69 -10.96 1.55 -5.28
N PHE A 70 -11.30 2.43 -6.21
CA PHE A 70 -10.55 2.59 -7.44
C PHE A 70 -9.54 3.73 -7.32
N THR A 71 -8.35 3.51 -7.87
CA THR A 71 -7.32 4.52 -8.03
C THR A 71 -6.87 4.59 -9.48
N ARG A 72 -6.19 5.68 -9.84
CA ARG A 72 -5.56 5.82 -11.15
C ARG A 72 -4.06 5.91 -10.95
N ALA A 73 -3.34 4.95 -11.54
CA ALA A 73 -1.89 5.00 -11.60
C ALA A 73 -1.42 6.03 -12.63
N LYS A 74 -0.10 6.27 -12.68
CA LYS A 74 0.52 7.03 -13.77
C LYS A 74 0.11 6.41 -15.12
N GLY A 75 -0.21 7.26 -16.10
CA GLY A 75 -0.74 6.79 -17.39
C GLY A 75 -2.23 6.47 -17.40
N ASN A 76 -2.99 6.89 -16.37
CA ASN A 76 -4.45 6.78 -16.29
C ASN A 76 -4.99 5.34 -16.22
N VAL A 77 -4.13 4.38 -15.88
CA VAL A 77 -4.50 2.97 -15.68
C VAL A 77 -5.36 2.86 -14.42
N LEU A 78 -6.54 2.25 -14.58
CA LEU A 78 -7.48 2.02 -13.47
C LEU A 78 -7.01 0.84 -12.63
N MET A 79 -6.85 1.07 -11.33
CA MET A 79 -6.44 0.06 -10.36
C MET A 79 -7.54 -0.09 -9.32
N LYS A 80 -7.78 -1.33 -8.87
CA LYS A 80 -8.64 -1.62 -7.72
C LYS A 80 -7.76 -1.90 -6.51
N SER A 81 -8.00 -1.20 -5.42
CA SER A 81 -7.10 -1.15 -4.27
C SER A 81 -7.87 -1.32 -2.95
N VAL A 82 -7.14 -1.75 -1.92
CA VAL A 82 -7.55 -1.76 -0.52
C VAL A 82 -6.40 -1.24 0.34
N THR A 83 -6.70 -0.62 1.48
CA THR A 83 -5.71 -0.20 2.47
C THR A 83 -5.94 -1.00 3.75
N ILE A 84 -4.87 -1.50 4.34
CA ILE A 84 -4.89 -2.19 5.64
C ILE A 84 -4.11 -1.32 6.63
N ALA A 85 -4.78 -0.87 7.69
CA ALA A 85 -4.15 -0.15 8.79
C ALA A 85 -3.55 -1.14 9.77
N ILE A 86 -2.26 -1.02 10.02
CA ILE A 86 -1.53 -1.79 11.02
C ILE A 86 -1.41 -0.91 12.26
N ARG A 87 -1.89 -1.39 13.41
CA ARG A 87 -1.85 -0.66 14.68
C ARG A 87 -1.05 -1.46 15.70
N ASN A 88 -0.21 -0.80 16.48
CA ASN A 88 0.38 -1.42 17.65
C ASN A 88 -0.76 -1.66 18.66
N SER A 89 -0.89 -2.91 19.09
CA SER A 89 -1.83 -3.33 20.14
C SER A 89 -1.24 -3.06 21.52
#